data_AF-A0A8X6I824-F1
#
_entry.id   AF-A0A8X6I824-F1
#
_cell.length_a   1.000
_cell.length_b   1.000
_cell.length_c   1.000
_cell.angle_alpha   90.00
_cell.angle_beta   90.00
_cell.angle_gamma   90.00
#
_symmetry.space_group_name_H-M   'P 1'
#
loop_
_entity.id
_entity.type
_entity.pdbx_description
1 polymer ?
#
loop_
_entity_poly.entity_id
_entity_poly.type
_entity_poly.pdbx_seq_one_letter_code
_entity_poly.pdbx_strand_id
1 'polypeptide(L)' 'VSAGHYTSYSKHVVTNEWYYFNDDTVKKEAPNTDECVNEYIFFYQKR' A
#
# COMPACT_ATOMS: atom_id res chain seq x y z
N VAL A 1 11.46 10.97 -17.00
CA VAL A 1 11.02 11.28 -15.61
C VAL A 1 12.19 10.96 -14.70
N SER A 2 12.73 11.91 -13.93
CA SER A 2 13.95 11.67 -13.13
C SER A 2 13.74 11.74 -11.60
N ALA A 3 12.49 11.89 -11.14
CA ALA A 3 12.15 11.84 -9.71
C ALA A 3 10.75 11.21 -9.54
N GLY A 4 10.71 9.89 -9.40
CA GLY A 4 9.51 9.17 -8.97
C GLY A 4 9.53 9.00 -7.45
N HIS A 5 8.37 8.78 -6.85
CA HIS A 5 8.22 8.46 -5.43
C HIS A 5 7.38 7.20 -5.28
N TYR A 6 7.79 6.30 -4.40
CA TYR A 6 7.08 5.05 -4.16
C TYR A 6 6.49 5.06 -2.75
N THR A 7 5.28 4.56 -2.67
CA THR A 7 4.58 4.34 -1.40
C THR A 7 3.96 2.96 -1.45
N SER A 8 3.54 2.43 -0.30
CA SER A 8 2.96 1.09 -0.27
C SER A 8 1.75 1.01 0.63
N TYR A 9 0.83 0.14 0.23
CA TYR A 9 -0.22 -0.36 1.11
C TYR A 9 0.16 -1.77 1.54
N SER A 10 0.06 -2.05 2.84
CA SER A 10 0.31 -3.39 3.38
C SER A 10 -0.71 -3.75 4.44
N LYS A 11 -1.10 -5.03 4.45
CA LYS A 11 -2.01 -5.59 5.44
C LYS A 11 -1.21 -6.19 6.57
N HIS A 12 -1.46 -5.74 7.80
CA HIS A 12 -0.77 -6.25 8.97
C HIS A 12 -1.22 -7.70 9.27
N VAL A 13 -0.25 -8.61 9.44
CA VAL A 13 -0.50 -10.06 9.49
C VAL A 13 -1.33 -10.50 10.71
N VAL A 14 -1.16 -9.83 11.86
CA VAL A 14 -1.86 -10.22 13.10
C VAL A 14 -3.24 -9.59 13.18
N THR A 15 -3.36 -8.30 12.85
CA THR A 15 -4.61 -7.53 13.03
C THR A 15 -5.50 -7.56 11.80
N ASN A 16 -4.99 -7.99 10.64
CA ASN A 16 -5.68 -7.93 9.36
C ASN A 16 -6.10 -6.51 8.92
N GLU A 17 -5.47 -5.48 9.48
CA GLU A 17 -5.74 -4.07 9.17
C GLU A 17 -4.81 -3.57 8.07
N TRP A 18 -5.31 -2.67 7.24
CA TRP A 18 -4.50 -2.03 6.19
C TRP A 18 -3.83 -0.76 6.68
N TYR A 19 -2.63 -0.53 6.16
CA TYR A 19 -1.85 0.66 6.41
C TYR A 19 -1.22 1.18 5.13
N TYR A 20 -1.19 2.50 5.01
CA TYR A 20 -0.44 3.25 4.03
C TYR A 20 0.90 3.68 4.62
N PHE A 21 1.98 3.37 3.90
CA PHE A 21 3.35 3.69 4.26
C PHE A 21 3.95 4.64 3.22
N ASN A 22 4.32 5.83 3.69
CA ASN A 22 5.03 6.85 2.93
C ASN A 22 6.23 7.29 3.78
N ASP A 23 7.36 6.63 3.57
CA ASP A 23 8.60 6.80 4.32
C ASP A 23 8.40 6.74 5.85
N ASP A 24 8.54 7.86 6.55
CA ASP A 24 8.37 7.99 8.00
C ASP A 24 6.89 8.14 8.43
N THR A 25 5.99 8.35 7.46
CA THR A 25 4.56 8.55 7.69
C THR A 25 3.78 7.24 7.53
N VAL A 26 3.02 6.89 8.57
CA VAL A 26 2.15 5.70 8.59
C VAL A 26 0.71 6.11 8.89
N LYS A 27 -0.25 5.61 8.10
CA LYS A 27 -1.68 5.83 8.31
C LYS A 27 -2.45 4.52 8.25
N LYS A 28 -3.46 4.36 9.11
CA LYS A 28 -4.40 3.22 9.04
C LYS A 28 -5.41 3.50 7.93
N GLU A 29 -5.16 2.95 6.75
CA GLU A 29 -5.88 3.27 5.52
C GLU A 29 -5.78 2.08 4.55
N ALA A 30 -6.92 1.69 3.96
CA ALA A 30 -6.98 0.65 2.94
C ALA A 30 -6.79 1.27 1.55
N PRO A 31 -6.14 0.55 0.61
CA PRO A 31 -6.02 1.03 -0.77
C PRO A 31 -7.41 1.23 -1.39
N ASN A 32 -7.62 2.40 -2.01
CA ASN A 32 -8.84 2.70 -2.75
C ASN A 32 -8.79 1.99 -4.11
N THR A 33 -9.61 0.95 -4.29
CA THR A 33 -9.61 0.10 -5.49
C THR A 33 -10.04 0.84 -6.76
N ASP A 34 -10.82 1.91 -6.64
CA ASP A 34 -11.31 2.69 -7.78
C ASP A 34 -10.26 3.73 -8.25
N GLU A 35 -9.32 4.09 -7.38
CA GLU A 35 -8.21 5.00 -7.67
C GLU A 35 -6.88 4.26 -7.85
N CYS A 36 -6.93 2.92 -7.97
CA CYS A 36 -5.78 2.06 -8.20
C CYS A 36 -5.17 2.25 -9.62
N VAL A 37 -4.76 3.47 -9.95
CA VAL A 37 -4.20 3.86 -11.25
C VAL A 37 -2.65 3.91 -11.18
N ASN A 38 -2.08 3.86 -9.97
CA ASN A 38 -0.63 4.06 -9.74
C ASN A 38 0.07 2.86 -9.07
N GLU A 39 -0.63 1.74 -8.88
CA GLU A 39 -0.10 0.54 -8.26
C GLU A 39 0.84 -0.15 -9.24
N TYR A 40 2.10 -0.22 -8.83
CA TYR A 40 3.14 -0.80 -9.66
C TYR A 40 3.32 -2.29 -9.41
N ILE A 41 3.15 -2.75 -8.16
CA ILE A 41 3.41 -4.14 -7.75
C ILE A 41 2.31 -4.61 -6.81
N PHE A 42 1.78 -5.81 -7.09
CA PHE A 42 0.82 -6.49 -6.23
C PHE A 42 1.45 -7.71 -5.56
N PHE A 43 1.22 -7.84 -4.25
CA PHE A 43 1.60 -9.01 -3.48
C PHE A 43 0.36 -9.79 -3.07
N TYR A 44 0.26 -11.05 -3.51
CA TYR A 44 -0.85 -11.94 -3.17
C TYR A 44 -0.38 -13.05 -2.24
N GLN A 45 -1.18 -13.33 -1.21
CA GLN A 45 -0.98 -14.47 -0.33
C GLN A 45 -1.92 -15.61 -0.76
N LYS A 46 -1.36 -16.80 -0.96
CA LYS A 46 -2.15 -18.01 -1.17
C LYS A 46 -2.91 -18.32 0.13
N ARG A 47 -4.20 -18.59 0.00
CA ARG A 47 -5.02 -19.11 1.11
C ARG A 47 -4.59 -20.51 1.50
#